data_AF-A0A0E3RXT8-F1
#
_entry.id   AF-A0A0E3RXT8-F1
#
_cell.length_a   1.000
_cell.length_b   1.000
_cell.length_c   1.000
_cell.angle_alpha   90.00
_cell.angle_beta   90.00
_cell.angle_gamma   90.00
#
_symmetry.space_group_name_H-M   'P 1'
#
loop_
_entity.id
_entity.type
_entity.pdbx_description
1 polymer ?
#
loop_
_entity_poly.entity_id
_entity_poly.type
_entity_poly.pdbx_seq_one_letter_code
_entity_poly.pdbx_strand_id
1 'polypeptide(L)'
;MIARDSNFCPFCTQENPLGPIRCPICRYPLEDGAKACGHCGILLWKICESCGKETFLGDKCSYCGTPIIVVCPNPKCRAEQPPTNRNCVKCGKPLR
;
A
#
# COMPACT_ATOMS: atom_id res chain seq x y z
N MET A 1 -14.98 0.58 -21.40
CA MET A 1 -15.27 -0.75 -20.82
C MET A 1 -13.95 -1.51 -20.73
N ILE A 2 -13.64 -2.12 -19.58
CA ILE A 2 -12.42 -2.93 -19.42
C ILE A 2 -12.79 -4.37 -19.79
N ALA A 3 -11.96 -5.05 -20.60
CA ALA A 3 -12.18 -6.45 -20.93
C ALA A 3 -12.07 -7.33 -19.67
N ARG A 4 -12.88 -8.39 -19.57
CA ARG A 4 -12.96 -9.22 -18.34
C ARG A 4 -11.64 -9.92 -18.01
N ASP A 5 -10.86 -10.22 -19.03
CA ASP A 5 -9.55 -10.86 -19.00
C ASP A 5 -8.38 -9.84 -18.95
N SER A 6 -8.69 -8.54 -18.86
CA SER A 6 -7.66 -7.50 -18.81
C SER A 6 -6.93 -7.52 -17.46
N ASN A 7 -5.62 -7.78 -17.49
CA ASN A 7 -4.75 -7.69 -16.32
C ASN A 7 -4.47 -6.25 -15.87
N PHE A 8 -4.75 -5.26 -16.72
CA PHE A 8 -4.52 -3.84 -16.45
C PHE A 8 -5.69 -2.98 -16.91
N CYS A 9 -5.96 -1.88 -16.23
CA CYS A 9 -6.91 -0.87 -16.71
C CYS A 9 -6.24 -0.01 -17.81
N PRO A 10 -6.79 0.07 -19.04
CA PRO A 10 -6.20 0.90 -20.09
C PRO A 10 -6.33 2.41 -19.83
N PHE A 11 -7.11 2.84 -18.84
CA PHE A 11 -7.35 4.25 -18.52
C PHE A 11 -6.52 4.76 -17.34
N CYS A 12 -6.25 3.92 -16.34
CA CYS A 12 -5.53 4.31 -15.12
C CYS A 12 -4.32 3.40 -14.80
N THR A 13 -4.01 2.43 -15.67
CA THR A 13 -2.92 1.45 -15.56
C THR A 13 -2.92 0.58 -14.30
N GLN A 14 -4.00 0.62 -13.51
CA GLN A 14 -4.16 -0.22 -12.32
C GLN A 14 -4.13 -1.70 -12.69
N GLU A 15 -3.29 -2.46 -11.97
CA GLU A 15 -3.23 -3.92 -12.06
C GLU A 15 -4.52 -4.54 -11.51
N ASN A 16 -5.04 -5.56 -12.20
CA ASN A 16 -6.23 -6.33 -11.85
C ASN A 16 -7.45 -5.44 -11.50
N PRO A 17 -7.92 -4.60 -12.44
CA PRO A 17 -8.92 -3.56 -12.16
C PRO A 17 -10.32 -4.10 -11.83
N LEU A 18 -10.58 -5.38 -12.08
CA LEU A 18 -11.85 -6.05 -11.79
C LEU A 18 -11.75 -7.06 -10.65
N GLY A 19 -10.54 -7.29 -10.12
CA GLY A 19 -10.32 -8.24 -9.03
C GLY A 19 -10.30 -7.57 -7.66
N PRO A 20 -10.23 -8.37 -6.59
CA PRO A 20 -10.20 -7.85 -5.22
C PRO A 20 -8.94 -7.03 -4.99
N ILE A 21 -9.07 -5.99 -4.16
CA ILE A 21 -7.91 -5.24 -3.66
C ILE A 21 -6.98 -6.23 -2.95
N ARG A 22 -5.68 -6.09 -3.18
CA ARG A 22 -4.66 -6.96 -2.58
C ARG A 22 -3.89 -6.21 -1.51
N CYS A 23 -3.46 -6.94 -0.48
CA CYS A 23 -2.59 -6.39 0.54
C CYS A 23 -1.32 -5.82 -0.09
N PRO A 24 -0.95 -4.55 0.19
CA PRO A 24 0.24 -3.93 -0.40
C PRO A 24 1.53 -4.65 0.01
N ILE A 25 1.53 -5.32 1.18
CA ILE A 25 2.71 -5.99 1.73
C ILE A 25 2.87 -7.43 1.22
N CYS A 26 1.84 -8.26 1.36
CA CYS A 26 1.92 -9.71 1.10
C CYS A 26 1.12 -10.17 -0.13
N ARG A 27 0.44 -9.24 -0.82
CA ARG A 27 -0.40 -9.50 -2.00
C ARG A 27 -1.61 -10.43 -1.77
N TYR A 28 -1.88 -10.84 -0.52
CA TYR A 28 -3.09 -11.59 -0.18
C TYR A 28 -4.36 -10.82 -0.56
N PRO A 29 -5.38 -11.45 -1.20
CA PRO A 29 -6.66 -10.82 -1.48
C PRO A 29 -7.32 -10.31 -0.20
N LEU A 30 -7.85 -9.09 -0.24
CA LEU A 30 -8.52 -8.48 0.90
C LEU A 30 -10.03 -8.64 0.75
N GLU A 31 -10.70 -8.81 1.88
CA GLU A 31 -12.14 -8.67 1.97
C GLU A 31 -12.53 -7.19 1.84
N ASP A 32 -13.73 -6.93 1.32
CA ASP A 32 -14.24 -5.57 1.15
C ASP A 32 -14.29 -4.85 2.50
N GLY A 33 -13.65 -3.68 2.57
CA GLY A 33 -13.59 -2.87 3.79
C GLY A 33 -12.68 -3.42 4.90
N ALA A 34 -11.83 -4.42 4.61
CA ALA A 34 -10.89 -4.97 5.60
C ALA A 34 -10.01 -3.87 6.22
N LYS A 35 -10.03 -3.77 7.56
CA LYS A 35 -9.18 -2.82 8.32
C LYS A 35 -7.74 -3.30 8.47
N ALA A 36 -7.55 -4.60 8.51
CA ALA A 36 -6.25 -5.27 8.58
C ALA A 36 -6.22 -6.46 7.63
N CYS A 37 -5.04 -6.84 7.15
CA CYS A 37 -4.88 -8.03 6.31
C CYS A 37 -5.02 -9.30 7.16
N GLY A 38 -5.97 -10.17 6.82
CA GLY A 38 -6.18 -11.45 7.51
C GLY A 38 -5.00 -12.43 7.43
N HIS A 39 -4.07 -12.25 6.47
CA HIS A 39 -2.89 -13.11 6.35
C HIS A 39 -1.67 -12.56 7.10
N CYS A 40 -1.30 -11.28 6.90
CA CYS A 40 -0.07 -10.73 7.49
C CYS A 40 -0.28 -9.81 8.69
N GLY A 41 -1.54 -9.50 9.04
CA GLY A 41 -1.90 -8.67 10.18
C GLY A 41 -1.63 -7.17 10.00
N ILE A 42 -1.19 -6.71 8.82
CA ILE A 42 -0.91 -5.28 8.60
C ILE A 42 -2.21 -4.47 8.62
N LEU A 43 -2.21 -3.33 9.30
CA LEU A 43 -3.28 -2.33 9.17
C LEU A 43 -3.26 -1.76 7.75
N LEU A 44 -4.43 -1.74 7.11
CA LEU A 44 -4.61 -1.37 5.71
C LEU A 44 -5.04 0.07 5.53
N TRP A 45 -5.35 0.78 6.61
CA TRP A 45 -5.83 2.16 6.58
C TRP A 45 -4.99 3.00 7.53
N LYS A 46 -4.71 4.23 7.14
CA LYS A 46 -4.04 5.23 7.98
C LYS A 46 -4.55 6.63 7.68
N ILE A 47 -4.38 7.54 8.63
CA ILE A 47 -4.62 8.96 8.38
C ILE A 47 -3.48 9.54 7.53
N CYS A 48 -3.83 10.24 6.46
CA CYS A 48 -2.88 11.01 5.67
C CYS A 48 -2.45 12.25 6.45
N GLU A 49 -1.15 12.39 6.71
CA GLU A 49 -0.59 13.53 7.46
C GLU A 49 -0.71 14.86 6.70
N SER A 50 -0.89 14.82 5.38
CA SER A 50 -0.98 16.02 4.54
C SER A 50 -2.40 16.55 4.39
N CYS A 51 -3.42 15.69 4.34
CA CYS A 51 -4.82 16.12 4.11
C CYS A 51 -5.80 15.69 5.22
N GLY A 52 -5.34 14.94 6.22
CA GLY A 52 -6.13 14.49 7.37
C GLY A 52 -7.17 13.40 7.07
N LYS A 53 -7.33 12.96 5.81
CA LYS A 53 -8.28 11.91 5.44
C LYS A 53 -7.70 10.52 5.68
N GLU A 54 -8.54 9.59 6.10
CA GLU A 54 -8.18 8.17 6.15
C GLU A 54 -7.98 7.63 4.73
N THR A 55 -6.88 6.95 4.47
CA THR A 55 -6.52 6.45 3.14
C THR A 55 -5.96 5.03 3.23
N PHE A 56 -6.15 4.27 2.15
CA PHE A 56 -5.62 2.91 2.04
C PHE A 56 -4.08 2.94 2.03
N LEU A 57 -3.47 1.97 2.70
CA LEU A 57 -2.03 1.82 2.78
C LEU A 57 -1.48 1.52 1.39
N GLY A 58 -0.71 2.46 0.85
CA GLY A 58 -0.13 2.38 -0.48
C GLY A 58 1.09 3.27 -0.60
N ASP A 59 1.50 3.55 -1.83
CA ASP A 59 2.57 4.49 -2.16
C ASP A 59 2.12 5.96 -2.07
N LYS A 60 0.82 6.24 -2.31
CA LYS A 60 0.24 7.58 -2.29
C LYS A 60 -1.13 7.61 -1.62
N CYS A 61 -1.49 8.76 -1.08
CA CYS A 61 -2.83 9.03 -0.56
C CYS A 61 -3.84 9.06 -1.71
N SER A 62 -4.93 8.30 -1.59
CA SER A 62 -6.00 8.22 -2.60
C SER A 62 -6.79 9.53 -2.76
N TYR A 63 -6.68 10.47 -1.80
CA TYR A 63 -7.44 11.72 -1.79
C TYR A 63 -6.65 12.93 -2.28
N CYS A 64 -5.40 13.09 -1.85
CA CYS A 64 -4.57 14.26 -2.21
C CYS A 64 -3.37 13.90 -3.09
N GLY A 65 -3.11 12.61 -3.34
CA GLY A 65 -1.99 12.15 -4.16
C GLY A 65 -0.61 12.28 -3.48
N THR A 66 -0.54 12.81 -2.25
CA THR A 66 0.73 12.94 -1.54
C THR A 66 1.35 11.57 -1.25
N PRO A 67 2.65 11.37 -1.50
CA PRO A 67 3.34 10.13 -1.16
C PRO A 67 3.19 9.77 0.31
N ILE A 68 2.90 8.51 0.58
CA ILE A 68 2.88 7.98 1.94
C ILE A 68 4.28 7.43 2.20
N ILE A 69 4.99 8.04 3.15
CA ILE A 69 6.37 7.68 3.48
C ILE A 69 6.45 7.08 4.88
N VAL A 70 7.35 6.13 5.05
CA VAL A 70 7.83 5.63 6.35
C VAL A 70 9.34 5.74 6.42
N VAL A 71 9.85 6.10 7.60
CA VAL A 71 11.28 6.16 7.88
C VAL A 71 11.73 4.83 8.46
N CYS A 72 12.79 4.24 7.92
CA CYS A 72 13.34 3.00 8.45
C CYS A 72 13.76 3.18 9.92
N PRO A 73 13.30 2.32 10.86
CA PRO A 73 13.59 2.47 12.28
C PRO A 73 15.05 2.17 12.63
N ASN A 74 15.79 1.47 11.75
CA ASN A 74 17.21 1.20 11.93
C ASN A 74 18.01 2.52 11.99
N PRO A 75 18.65 2.88 13.12
CA PRO A 75 19.37 4.14 13.28
C PRO A 75 20.51 4.34 12.28
N LYS A 76 21.12 3.25 11.80
CA LYS A 76 22.19 3.29 10.78
C LYS A 76 21.67 3.49 9.35
N CYS A 77 20.36 3.38 9.12
CA CYS A 77 19.78 3.44 7.78
C CYS A 77 18.90 4.66 7.57
N ARG A 78 17.85 4.83 8.39
CA ARG A 78 16.91 5.97 8.36
C ARG A 78 16.34 6.33 6.97
N ALA A 79 16.30 5.37 6.05
CA ALA A 79 15.82 5.61 4.69
C ALA A 79 14.31 5.83 4.68
N GLU A 80 13.89 6.88 3.98
CA GLU A 80 12.51 7.15 3.62
C GLU A 80 12.09 6.27 2.44
N GLN A 81 10.93 5.65 2.55
CA GLN A 81 10.38 4.77 1.51
C GLN A 81 8.85 4.61 1.66
N PRO A 82 8.16 4.12 0.62
CA PRO A 82 6.77 3.71 0.75
C PRO A 82 6.58 2.56 1.75
N PRO A 83 5.46 2.50 2.49
CA PRO A 83 5.13 1.40 3.39
C PRO A 83 4.58 0.17 2.65
N THR A 84 5.02 -0.08 1.41
CA THR A 84 4.53 -1.16 0.56
C THR A 84 5.34 -2.44 0.70
N ASN A 85 6.39 -2.45 1.53
CA ASN A 85 7.19 -3.61 1.83
C ASN A 85 7.30 -3.84 3.34
N ARG A 86 7.48 -5.09 3.75
CA ARG A 86 7.70 -5.44 5.17
C ARG A 86 9.11 -5.05 5.64
N ASN A 87 10.07 -5.15 4.73
CA ASN A 87 11.47 -4.91 4.98
C ASN A 87 11.93 -3.63 4.27
N CYS A 88 12.87 -2.93 4.88
CA CYS A 88 13.48 -1.75 4.33
C CYS A 88 14.19 -2.06 3.02
N VAL A 89 13.84 -1.37 1.93
CA VAL A 89 14.43 -1.58 0.60
C VAL A 89 15.94 -1.30 0.57
N LYS A 90 16.45 -0.48 1.50
CA LYS A 90 17.87 -0.11 1.57
C LYS A 90 18.72 -1.05 2.43
N CYS A 91 18.20 -1.56 3.55
CA CYS A 91 19.00 -2.34 4.49
C CYS A 91 18.44 -3.74 4.83
N GLY A 92 17.30 -4.12 4.26
CA GLY A 92 16.67 -5.42 4.46
C GLY A 92 16.06 -5.65 5.86
N LYS A 93 16.26 -4.73 6.82
CA LYS A 93 15.68 -4.86 8.17
C LYS A 93 14.18 -4.57 8.18
N PRO A 94 13.40 -5.16 9.10
CA PRO A 94 11.97 -4.86 9.25
C PRO A 94 11.70 -3.37 9.42
N LEU A 95 10.60 -2.89 8.83
CA LEU A 95 10.11 -1.52 9.03
C LEU A 95 9.24 -1.36 10.29
N ARG A 96 8.95 -2.48 10.98
CA ARG A 96 8.22 -2.58 12.24
C ARG A 96 8.79 -3.73 13.05
#